data_AF-K9GD40-F1
#
_entry.id   AF-K9GD40-F1
#
_cell.length_a   1.000
_cell.length_b   1.000
_cell.length_c   1.000
_cell.angle_alpha   90.00
_cell.angle_beta   90.00
_cell.angle_gamma   90.00
#
_symmetry.space_group_name_H-M   'P 1'
#
loop_
_entity.id
_entity.type
_entity.pdbx_description
1 polymer ?
#
loop_
_entity_poly.entity_id
_entity_poly.type
_entity_poly.pdbx_seq_one_letter_code
_entity_poly.pdbx_strand_id
1 'polypeptide(L)'
;MSTRSHHGCWTCKRRRRRCDNARPSCQNCTDRGAACEGYEVRLRWGMGIASRGRLTGADTPAKNSVPPRPRGRQRDLIKERERHAELEQGSGECGL
;
A
#
# COMPACT_ATOMS: atom_id res chain seq x y z
N MET A 1 -3.83 -12.25 17.09
CA MET A 1 -3.46 -11.21 16.10
C MET A 1 -4.08 -9.88 16.52
N SER A 2 -3.29 -8.92 17.01
CA SER A 2 -3.82 -7.62 17.46
C SER A 2 -4.26 -6.81 16.23
N THR A 3 -5.57 -6.58 16.10
CA THR A 3 -6.16 -5.78 15.01
C THR A 3 -5.53 -4.38 15.01
N ARG A 4 -5.04 -3.92 13.85
CA ARG A 4 -4.46 -2.58 13.75
C ARG A 4 -5.57 -1.56 13.98
N SER A 5 -5.54 -0.86 15.11
CA SER A 5 -6.51 0.22 15.36
C SER A 5 -6.37 1.29 14.27
N HIS A 6 -7.46 1.54 13.53
CA HIS A 6 -7.52 2.55 12.48
C HIS A 6 -7.60 3.99 13.03
N HIS A 7 -7.77 4.14 14.34
CA HIS A 7 -8.07 5.42 15.00
C HIS A 7 -6.84 6.14 15.57
N GLY A 8 -5.62 5.69 15.27
CA GLY A 8 -4.40 6.39 15.71
C GLY A 8 -4.25 7.80 15.14
N CYS A 9 -3.51 8.65 15.86
CA CYS A 9 -3.18 10.01 15.40
C CYS A 9 -2.32 9.95 14.12
N TRP A 10 -2.27 11.05 13.38
CA TRP A 10 -1.50 11.14 12.12
C TRP A 10 0.00 10.92 12.34
N THR A 11 0.56 11.42 13.42
CA THR A 11 1.97 11.27 13.75
C THR A 11 2.32 9.79 13.93
N CYS A 12 1.52 9.04 14.70
CA CYS A 12 1.72 7.60 14.90
C CYS A 12 1.50 6.78 13.64
N LYS A 13 0.48 7.12 12.84
CA LYS A 13 0.23 6.50 11.53
C LYS A 13 1.41 6.70 10.57
N ARG A 14 1.93 7.93 10.46
CA ARG A 14 3.09 8.24 9.61
C ARG A 14 4.34 7.50 10.07
N ARG A 15 4.59 7.45 11.38
CA ARG A 15 5.72 6.75 11.98
C ARG A 15 5.53 5.22 12.08
N ARG A 16 4.35 4.71 11.66
CA ARG A 16 3.96 3.29 11.69
C ARG A 16 4.08 2.65 13.08
N ARG A 17 3.71 3.37 14.15
CA ARG A 17 3.74 2.88 15.54
C ARG A 17 2.34 2.80 16.15
N ARG A 18 2.19 2.02 17.22
CA ARG A 18 0.94 1.92 17.98
C ARG A 18 0.64 3.27 18.65
N CYS A 19 -0.61 3.71 18.53
CA CYS A 19 -1.12 4.93 19.15
C CYS A 19 -2.01 4.56 20.33
N ASP A 20 -1.88 5.29 21.43
CA ASP A 20 -2.66 5.05 22.66
C ASP A 20 -4.00 5.79 22.67
N ASN A 21 -4.33 6.49 21.56
CA ASN A 21 -5.57 7.24 21.32
C ASN A 21 -5.96 8.29 22.39
N ALA A 22 -5.04 8.67 23.29
CA ALA A 22 -5.27 9.75 24.24
C ALA A 22 -5.52 11.10 23.55
N ARG A 23 -6.44 11.90 24.10
CA ARG A 23 -6.81 13.23 23.60
C ARG A 23 -6.46 14.28 24.67
N PRO A 24 -5.98 15.48 24.31
CA PRO A 24 -5.82 16.03 22.95
C PRO A 24 -4.57 15.54 22.19
N SER A 25 -3.51 15.11 22.89
CA SER A 25 -2.30 14.52 22.31
C SER A 25 -2.08 13.08 22.80
N CYS A 26 -1.47 12.25 21.95
CA CYS A 26 -1.16 10.87 22.31
C CYS A 26 0.05 10.82 23.26
N GLN A 27 0.05 9.94 24.27
CA GLN A 27 1.18 9.83 25.22
C GLN A 27 2.49 9.52 24.50
N ASN A 28 2.49 8.54 23.58
CA ASN A 28 3.65 8.22 22.74
C ASN A 28 4.20 9.42 21.91
N CYS A 29 3.35 10.40 21.59
CA CYS A 29 3.73 11.63 20.90
C CYS A 29 4.42 12.56 21.89
N THR A 30 3.79 12.77 23.06
CA THR A 30 4.28 13.60 24.16
C THR A 30 5.62 13.10 24.70
N ASP A 31 5.73 11.81 25.03
CA ASP A 31 6.94 11.18 25.57
C ASP A 31 8.15 11.30 24.62
N ARG A 32 7.87 11.34 23.31
CA ARG A 32 8.90 11.48 22.27
C ARG A 32 9.19 12.94 21.91
N GLY A 33 8.54 13.90 22.55
CA GLY A 33 8.62 15.32 22.18
C GLY A 33 8.17 15.60 20.74
N ALA A 34 7.29 14.76 20.16
CA ALA A 34 6.81 14.91 18.80
C ALA A 34 5.46 15.63 18.77
N ALA A 35 5.29 16.58 17.85
CA ALA A 35 4.02 17.23 17.62
C ALA A 35 2.95 16.20 17.21
N CYS A 36 1.87 16.13 17.99
CA CYS A 36 0.72 15.30 17.68
C CYS A 36 -0.16 16.05 16.67
N GLU A 37 -0.17 15.60 15.42
CA GLU A 37 -1.02 16.15 14.35
C GLU A 37 -2.51 15.79 14.50
N GLY A 38 -2.91 15.28 15.65
CA GLY A 38 -4.29 14.97 15.97
C GLY A 38 -4.87 13.76 15.23
N TYR A 39 -6.19 13.68 15.25
CA TYR A 39 -6.99 12.51 14.86
C TYR A 39 -7.98 12.83 13.71
N GLU A 40 -7.80 13.96 13.05
CA GLU A 40 -8.65 14.41 11.94
C GLU A 40 -8.68 13.41 10.77
N VAL A 41 -9.71 13.45 9.93
CA VAL A 41 -9.74 12.67 8.69
C VAL A 41 -9.19 13.53 7.56
N ARG A 42 -7.99 13.21 7.06
CA ARG A 42 -7.40 13.86 5.88
C ARG A 42 -7.90 13.21 4.60
N LEU A 43 -8.85 13.88 3.96
CA LEU A 43 -9.30 13.49 2.63
C LEU A 43 -8.21 13.83 1.61
N ARG A 44 -7.97 12.89 0.68
CA ARG A 44 -7.09 13.11 -0.48
C ARG A 44 -7.96 12.97 -1.72
N TRP A 45 -8.14 14.07 -2.43
CA TRP A 45 -8.78 14.08 -3.75
C TRP A 45 -7.72 13.67 -4.77
N GLY A 46 -7.78 12.42 -5.22
CA GLY A 46 -6.92 11.94 -6.29
C GLY A 46 -7.46 12.37 -7.65
N MET A 47 -6.57 12.43 -8.64
CA MET A 47 -7.00 12.50 -10.04
C MET A 47 -7.50 11.12 -10.47
N GLY A 48 -8.70 11.10 -11.04
CA GLY A 48 -9.35 9.89 -11.51
C GLY A 48 -10.37 9.29 -10.54
N ILE A 49 -11.11 8.30 -11.02
CA ILE A 49 -12.34 7.80 -10.40
C ILE A 49 -12.12 6.87 -9.19
N ALA A 50 -10.89 6.37 -8.99
CA ALA A 50 -10.57 5.44 -7.92
C ALA A 50 -9.24 5.78 -7.25
N SER A 51 -9.22 5.73 -5.91
CA SER A 51 -8.01 5.97 -5.11
C SER A 51 -7.05 4.76 -5.07
N ARG A 52 -7.54 3.57 -5.41
CA ARG A 52 -6.81 2.30 -5.40
C ARG A 52 -7.43 1.30 -6.37
N GLY A 53 -6.65 0.33 -6.81
CA GLY A 53 -7.10 -0.76 -7.68
C GLY A 53 -6.94 -0.46 -9.17
N ARG A 54 -7.67 -1.19 -10.01
CA ARG A 54 -7.50 -1.20 -11.48
C ARG A 54 -7.75 0.18 -12.11
N LEU A 55 -8.73 0.93 -11.61
CA LEU A 55 -9.15 2.22 -12.18
C LEU A 55 -8.39 3.42 -11.57
N THR A 56 -7.29 3.16 -10.85
CA THR A 56 -6.48 4.25 -10.27
C THR A 56 -5.90 5.10 -11.38
N GLY A 57 -6.17 6.42 -11.35
CA GLY A 57 -5.72 7.36 -12.37
C GLY A 57 -6.55 7.37 -13.66
N ALA A 58 -7.63 6.58 -13.76
CA ALA A 58 -8.57 6.66 -14.89
C ALA A 58 -9.53 7.84 -14.70
N ASP A 59 -9.73 8.65 -15.73
CA ASP A 59 -10.65 9.79 -15.75
C ASP A 59 -12.12 9.37 -15.92
N THR A 60 -12.35 8.29 -16.66
CA THR A 60 -13.69 7.74 -16.96
C THR A 60 -13.80 6.27 -16.54
N PRO A 61 -15.01 5.75 -16.24
CA PRO A 61 -15.24 4.36 -15.82
C PRO A 61 -15.18 3.36 -16.98
N ALA A 62 -14.19 3.50 -17.85
CA ALA A 62 -14.01 2.66 -19.02
C ALA A 62 -12.69 1.88 -18.93
N LYS A 63 -12.60 0.73 -19.59
CA LYS A 63 -11.38 -0.12 -19.49
C LYS A 63 -10.18 0.49 -20.21
N ASN A 64 -10.45 1.28 -21.23
CA ASN A 64 -9.47 1.95 -22.10
C ASN A 64 -8.88 3.23 -21.48
N SER A 65 -9.54 3.86 -20.52
CA SER A 65 -9.02 5.03 -19.78
C SER A 65 -8.07 4.64 -18.64
N VAL A 66 -7.91 3.34 -18.36
CA VAL A 66 -6.99 2.87 -17.33
C VAL A 66 -5.55 3.09 -17.80
N PRO A 67 -4.75 3.91 -17.09
CA PRO A 67 -3.36 4.11 -17.48
C PRO A 67 -2.59 2.78 -17.40
N PRO A 68 -1.65 2.54 -18.34
CA PRO A 68 -0.84 1.34 -18.29
C PRO A 68 -0.09 1.28 -16.96
N ARG A 69 -0.01 0.09 -16.38
CA ARG A 69 0.78 -0.09 -15.15
C ARG A 69 2.23 0.29 -15.47
N PRO A 70 2.90 1.08 -14.61
CA PRO A 70 4.32 1.37 -14.79
C PRO A 70 5.09 0.05 -14.86
N ARG A 71 5.87 -0.12 -15.92
CA ARG A 71 6.72 -1.29 -16.14
C ARG A 71 7.85 -1.29 -15.10
N GLY A 72 8.37 -2.47 -14.76
CA GLY A 72 9.54 -2.59 -13.88
C GLY A 72 9.23 -2.59 -12.38
N ARG A 73 7.99 -2.88 -11.96
CA ARG A 73 7.73 -3.16 -10.54
C ARG A 73 8.48 -4.44 -10.15
N GLN A 74 9.32 -4.37 -9.12
CA GLN A 74 10.15 -5.48 -8.62
C GLN A 74 9.38 -6.82 -8.53
N ARG A 75 8.15 -6.78 -8.02
CA ARG A 75 7.29 -7.97 -7.89
C ARG A 75 6.90 -8.59 -9.24
N ASP A 76 6.65 -7.77 -10.24
CA ASP A 76 6.27 -8.23 -11.57
C ASP A 76 7.47 -8.92 -12.25
N LEU A 77 8.67 -8.33 -12.09
CA LEU A 77 9.94 -8.92 -12.56
C LEU A 77 10.26 -10.25 -11.86
N ILE A 78 10.07 -10.33 -10.53
CA ILE A 78 10.26 -11.58 -9.77
C ILE A 78 9.35 -12.67 -10.31
N LYS A 79 8.06 -12.37 -10.52
CA LYS A 79 7.11 -13.34 -11.06
C LYS A 79 7.44 -13.78 -12.48
N GLU A 80 7.96 -12.88 -13.31
CA GLU A 80 8.44 -13.24 -14.65
C GLU A 80 9.62 -14.20 -14.57
N ARG A 81 10.60 -13.92 -13.71
CA ARG A 81 11.76 -14.79 -13.48
C ARG A 81 11.35 -16.17 -12.95
N GLU A 82 10.42 -16.23 -12.00
CA GLU A 82 9.89 -17.50 -11.47
C GLU A 82 9.24 -18.34 -12.59
N ARG A 83 8.39 -17.73 -13.43
CA ARG A 83 7.78 -18.43 -14.57
C ARG A 83 8.82 -18.95 -15.57
N HIS A 84 9.86 -18.18 -15.85
CA HIS A 84 10.95 -18.63 -16.72
C HIS A 84 11.70 -19.82 -16.13
N ALA A 85 12.00 -19.78 -14.82
CA ALA A 85 12.68 -20.88 -14.13
C ALA A 85 11.84 -22.17 -14.10
N GLU A 86 10.51 -22.06 -13.92
CA GLU A 86 9.59 -23.21 -13.97
C GLU A 86 9.56 -23.87 -15.36
N LEU A 87 9.54 -23.07 -16.43
CA LEU A 87 9.56 -23.58 -17.81
C LEU A 87 10.88 -24.28 -18.15
N GLU A 88 12.01 -23.76 -17.67
CA GLU A 88 13.32 -24.39 -17.86
C GLU A 88 13.44 -25.71 -17.08
N GLN A 89 12.79 -25.83 -15.92
CA GLN A 89 12.78 -27.05 -15.11
C GLN A 89 11.85 -28.14 -15.69
N GLY A 90 10.73 -27.76 -16.31
CA GLY A 90 9.78 -28.69 -16.93
C GLY A 90 10.26 -29.37 -18.21
N SER A 91 11.33 -28.87 -18.85
CA SER A 91 11.92 -29.50 -20.05
C SER A 91 12.96 -30.60 -19.75
N GLY A 92 13.26 -30.88 -18.48
CA GLY A 92 14.27 -31.86 -18.06
C GLY A 92 13.75 -33.25 -17.65
N GLU A 93 12.43 -33.45 -17.56
CA GLU A 93 11.83 -34.69 -17.05
C GLU A 93 10.96 -35.38 -18.11
N CYS A 94 11.56 -35.74 -19.25
CA CYS A 94 10.98 -36.74 -20.15
C CYS A 94 12.12 -37.52 -20.80
N GLY A 95 12.61 -38.53 -20.07
CA GLY A 95 13.68 -39.40 -20.56
C GLY A 95 14.18 -40.35 -19.48
N LEU A 96 13.37 -41.36 -19.15
CA LEU A 96 13.71 -42.79 -19.08
C LEU A 96 12.43 -43.60 -18.81
#